data_AF-A0A1F9ZTY5-F1
#
_entry.id   AF-A0A1F9ZTY5-F1
#
_cell.length_a   1.000
_cell.length_b   1.000
_cell.length_c   1.000
_cell.angle_alpha   90.00
_cell.angle_beta   90.00
_cell.angle_gamma   90.00
#
_symmetry.space_group_name_H-M   'P 1'
#
loop_
_entity.id
_entity.type
_entity.pdbx_description
1 polymer ?
#
loop_
_entity_poly.entity_id
_entity_poly.type
_entity_poly.pdbx_seq_one_letter_code
_entity_poly.pdbx_strand_id
1 'polypeptide(L)'
;MIKKIFLMLAAAAVSVPPAFAQIDFDRGAADLGGLLASQEIPAVQAPAQAKGLFGWGNNNSAPAQPKEWTVMVYMNGKNDLEVAGLYNLNKMELAGSNDSLNIVTEIGRMNGQENDVSFDGNWTGSRRYYVTQDSNEEKIKSKKIQSFDKVDMGDWKHLADFAKWAKTNYPARRYALIVWNHGSGWVTTKGRFVNKGISYDFETKNHISTPELGLAMKEIGKVDILGYDACLMQMAEVVYETKDYADFVVASEETVPGTGFPYDAVLKSFAPSRSTEELANSMVSAFDGFYSLKGKKVTLSSVKVSELGGFMASFNGWTDALLAFDKKPELKKRWMLSASYADKDNKDLYDFAGRLAADYPQDPVGVKSAELMSALTGKLVVSNTAYK
;
A
#
# COMPACT_ATOMS: atom_id res chain seq x y z
N MET A 1 -37.19 -37.27 -53.85
CA MET A 1 -36.27 -36.53 -54.74
C MET A 1 -35.53 -35.52 -53.86
N ILE A 2 -34.39 -35.80 -53.24
CA ILE A 2 -33.06 -36.10 -53.79
C ILE A 2 -32.67 -35.14 -54.93
N LYS A 3 -31.79 -34.19 -54.64
CA LYS A 3 -30.49 -34.05 -55.33
C LYS A 3 -29.48 -33.27 -54.47
N LYS A 4 -28.38 -33.96 -54.20
CA LYS A 4 -27.08 -33.47 -53.70
C LYS A 4 -26.31 -32.80 -54.84
N ILE A 5 -25.37 -31.92 -54.50
CA ILE A 5 -23.99 -31.68 -55.03
C ILE A 5 -23.41 -30.60 -54.09
N PHE A 6 -22.59 -30.88 -53.06
CA PHE A 6 -21.15 -31.21 -53.02
C PHE A 6 -20.23 -30.28 -53.83
N LEU A 7 -19.51 -29.41 -53.12
CA LEU A 7 -18.11 -29.13 -53.42
C LEU A 7 -17.32 -29.05 -52.10
N MET A 8 -16.28 -29.89 -52.00
CA MET A 8 -15.26 -29.91 -50.94
C MET A 8 -14.13 -28.94 -51.26
N LEU A 9 -13.54 -28.32 -50.24
CA LEU A 9 -12.11 -27.98 -50.06
C LEU A 9 -12.05 -27.14 -48.76
N ALA A 10 -11.11 -27.23 -47.84
CA ALA A 10 -10.11 -28.21 -47.45
C ALA A 10 -9.74 -27.86 -46.00
N ALA A 11 -9.41 -28.86 -45.19
CA ALA A 11 -9.10 -28.69 -43.77
C ALA A 11 -7.78 -27.92 -43.56
N ALA A 12 -7.81 -26.96 -42.64
CA ALA A 12 -6.67 -26.62 -41.79
C ALA A 12 -7.15 -26.73 -40.33
N ALA A 13 -7.07 -27.95 -39.81
CA ALA A 13 -7.11 -28.17 -38.38
C ALA A 13 -5.79 -27.64 -37.80
N VAL A 14 -5.79 -26.43 -37.26
CA VAL A 14 -4.75 -26.02 -36.32
C VAL A 14 -5.13 -26.64 -34.99
N SER A 15 -4.55 -27.80 -34.73
CA SER A 15 -4.40 -28.32 -33.37
C SER A 15 -3.76 -27.23 -32.52
N VAL A 16 -4.50 -26.69 -31.55
CA VAL A 16 -3.92 -25.95 -30.44
C VAL A 16 -3.55 -27.01 -29.40
N PRO A 17 -2.26 -27.35 -29.22
CA PRO A 17 -1.85 -28.11 -28.05
C PRO A 17 -1.84 -27.17 -26.84
N PRO A 18 -1.93 -27.74 -25.63
CA PRO A 18 -2.33 -27.03 -24.43
C PRO A 18 -1.16 -26.31 -23.76
N ALA A 19 -1.52 -25.56 -22.72
CA ALA A 19 -0.67 -24.97 -21.68
C ALA A 19 -0.15 -23.55 -21.97
N PHE A 20 -0.95 -22.58 -21.54
CA PHE A 20 -0.43 -21.34 -20.96
C PHE A 20 0.44 -21.72 -19.75
N ALA A 21 1.75 -21.49 -19.84
CA ALA A 21 2.60 -21.40 -18.65
C ALA A 21 2.53 -19.95 -18.15
N GLN A 22 1.60 -19.75 -17.23
CA GLN A 22 1.36 -18.56 -16.42
C GLN A 22 2.52 -18.42 -15.43
N ILE A 23 3.10 -17.22 -15.25
CA ILE A 23 3.81 -16.93 -13.99
C ILE A 23 2.69 -16.57 -13.01
N ASP A 24 2.38 -17.55 -12.17
CA ASP A 24 1.30 -17.55 -11.21
C ASP A 24 1.92 -17.61 -9.82
N PHE A 25 1.66 -16.62 -8.95
CA PHE A 25 2.03 -16.73 -7.53
C PHE A 25 1.10 -17.68 -6.76
N ASP A 26 0.03 -18.17 -7.39
CA ASP A 26 -0.69 -19.37 -6.96
C ASP A 26 -0.01 -20.67 -7.44
N ARG A 27 0.96 -20.63 -8.38
CA ARG A 27 1.74 -21.79 -8.90
C ARG A 27 3.11 -21.43 -9.56
N GLY A 28 4.21 -21.40 -8.79
CA GLY A 28 5.61 -21.70 -9.18
C GLY A 28 6.27 -21.01 -10.41
N ALA A 29 7.44 -20.39 -10.17
CA ALA A 29 8.26 -19.56 -11.07
C ALA A 29 8.48 -20.00 -12.54
N ALA A 30 8.47 -19.02 -13.46
CA ALA A 30 9.12 -19.10 -14.77
C ALA A 30 9.60 -17.70 -15.25
N ASP A 31 10.47 -17.71 -16.27
CA ASP A 31 11.35 -16.65 -16.78
C ASP A 31 10.69 -15.27 -17.08
N LEU A 32 11.09 -14.26 -16.31
CA LEU A 32 10.64 -12.86 -16.39
C LEU A 32 11.26 -12.06 -17.55
N GLY A 33 12.39 -12.49 -18.12
CA GLY A 33 13.18 -11.67 -19.05
C GLY A 33 12.59 -11.55 -20.45
N GLY A 34 11.94 -12.61 -20.93
CA GLY A 34 11.38 -12.67 -22.30
C GLY A 34 10.01 -11.99 -22.46
N LEU A 35 9.20 -11.94 -21.41
CA LEU A 35 7.83 -11.41 -21.44
C LEU A 35 7.76 -9.87 -21.54
N LEU A 36 8.79 -9.18 -21.06
CA LEU A 36 8.87 -7.72 -21.09
C LEU A 36 9.24 -7.15 -22.47
N ALA A 37 9.79 -7.98 -23.37
CA ALA A 37 10.27 -7.53 -24.67
C ALA A 37 9.20 -7.54 -25.78
N SER A 38 8.01 -8.10 -25.53
CA SER A 38 7.01 -8.38 -26.58
C SER A 38 5.69 -7.64 -26.48
N GLN A 39 5.55 -6.63 -25.60
CA GLN A 39 4.33 -5.81 -25.52
C GLN A 39 4.54 -4.41 -26.12
N GLU A 40 4.03 -4.20 -27.33
CA GLU A 40 3.75 -2.85 -27.82
C GLU A 40 2.47 -2.34 -27.15
N ILE A 41 2.61 -1.26 -26.36
CA ILE A 41 1.50 -0.58 -25.68
C ILE A 41 0.87 0.42 -26.66
N PRO A 42 -0.45 0.35 -26.96
CA PRO A 42 -1.12 1.39 -27.72
C PRO A 42 -1.07 2.71 -26.96
N ALA A 43 -0.56 3.76 -27.59
CA ALA A 43 -0.53 5.09 -27.01
C ALA A 43 -1.95 5.61 -26.78
N VAL A 44 -2.36 5.73 -25.51
CA VAL A 44 -3.54 6.49 -25.11
C VAL A 44 -3.17 7.97 -25.15
N GLN A 45 -3.92 8.77 -25.92
CA GLN A 45 -3.72 10.22 -25.96
C GLN A 45 -3.91 10.81 -24.56
N ALA A 46 -2.87 11.49 -24.06
CA ALA A 46 -2.93 12.23 -22.82
C ALA A 46 -4.08 13.25 -22.87
N PRO A 47 -4.91 13.38 -21.81
CA PRO A 47 -5.88 14.45 -21.73
C PRO A 47 -5.16 15.82 -21.77
N ALA A 48 -5.81 16.79 -22.40
CA ALA A 48 -5.28 18.14 -22.57
C ALA A 48 -4.80 18.70 -21.22
N GLN A 49 -3.57 19.24 -21.23
CA GLN A 49 -2.94 19.88 -20.08
C GLN A 49 -3.93 20.82 -19.37
N ALA A 50 -4.24 20.52 -18.12
CA ALA A 50 -4.90 21.46 -17.24
C ALA A 50 -3.99 22.70 -17.16
N LYS A 51 -4.52 23.86 -17.60
CA LYS A 51 -3.84 25.14 -17.48
C LYS A 51 -3.45 25.35 -16.02
N GLY A 52 -2.15 25.35 -15.78
CA GLY A 52 -1.56 25.56 -14.46
C GLY A 52 -2.02 26.86 -13.81
N LEU A 53 -1.94 26.84 -12.48
CA LEU A 53 -2.48 27.81 -11.52
C LEU A 53 -1.75 29.17 -11.47
N PHE A 54 -1.25 29.66 -12.61
CA PHE A 54 -0.71 31.02 -12.72
C PHE A 54 -1.53 31.82 -13.74
N GLY A 55 -2.21 32.86 -13.23
CA GLY A 55 -2.88 33.84 -14.06
C GLY A 55 -1.90 34.41 -15.10
N TRP A 56 -2.43 34.67 -16.30
CA TRP A 56 -1.72 35.35 -17.37
C TRP A 56 -1.07 36.65 -16.86
N GLY A 57 0.26 36.64 -16.76
CA GLY A 57 1.08 37.79 -16.40
C GLY A 57 2.54 37.38 -16.19
N ASN A 58 3.37 37.61 -17.20
CA ASN A 58 4.84 37.47 -17.23
C ASN A 58 5.43 36.11 -16.82
N ASN A 59 5.73 35.30 -17.85
CA ASN A 59 6.70 34.20 -17.80
C ASN A 59 8.09 34.70 -17.37
N ASN A 60 8.40 34.60 -16.07
CA ASN A 60 9.78 34.49 -15.56
C ASN A 60 9.84 34.11 -14.07
N SER A 61 8.94 33.24 -13.61
CA SER A 61 9.12 32.60 -12.29
C SER A 61 10.07 31.42 -12.47
N ALA A 62 11.26 31.49 -11.90
CA ALA A 62 12.13 30.32 -11.77
C ALA A 62 11.33 29.15 -11.16
N PRO A 63 11.56 27.89 -11.56
CA PRO A 63 10.91 26.75 -10.93
C PRO A 63 11.13 26.84 -9.42
N ALA A 64 10.05 26.72 -8.65
CA ALA A 64 10.12 26.76 -7.20
C ALA A 64 11.14 25.72 -6.73
N GLN A 65 12.08 26.14 -5.89
CA GLN A 65 13.11 25.25 -5.37
C GLN A 65 12.45 24.06 -4.66
N PRO A 66 12.93 22.82 -4.86
CA PRO A 66 12.36 21.66 -4.19
C PRO A 66 12.37 21.86 -2.68
N LYS A 67 11.23 21.60 -2.02
CA LYS A 67 11.18 21.55 -0.56
C LYS A 67 11.91 20.32 -0.05
N GLU A 68 12.07 20.21 1.26
CA GLU A 68 12.70 19.03 1.83
C GLU A 68 11.80 17.80 1.70
N TRP A 69 10.51 17.95 2.02
CA TRP A 69 9.52 16.87 1.94
C TRP A 69 8.29 17.25 1.13
N THR A 70 7.77 16.26 0.39
CA THR A 70 6.37 16.25 -0.07
C THR A 70 5.71 14.98 0.46
N VAL A 71 4.70 15.15 1.30
CA VAL A 71 3.84 14.06 1.80
C VAL A 71 2.55 14.05 0.97
N MET A 72 2.29 12.91 0.34
CA MET A 72 1.14 12.67 -0.53
C MET A 72 0.21 11.71 0.20
N VAL A 73 -1.05 12.11 0.41
CA VAL A 73 -2.06 11.28 1.06
C VAL A 73 -3.19 10.99 0.09
N TYR A 74 -3.34 9.73 -0.31
CA TYR A 74 -4.39 9.28 -1.22
C TYR A 74 -5.49 8.60 -0.41
N MET A 75 -6.62 9.28 -0.28
CA MET A 75 -7.71 8.93 0.64
C MET A 75 -8.95 8.52 -0.14
N ASN A 76 -9.14 7.23 -0.29
CA ASN A 76 -10.38 6.74 -0.86
C ASN A 76 -11.47 6.73 0.23
N GLY A 77 -12.32 7.75 0.26
CA GLY A 77 -13.50 7.83 1.13
C GLY A 77 -14.79 7.43 0.43
N LYS A 78 -14.72 6.76 -0.74
CA LYS A 78 -15.89 6.24 -1.48
C LYS A 78 -16.37 4.93 -0.87
N ASN A 79 -16.59 4.93 0.44
CA ASN A 79 -17.06 3.80 1.26
C ASN A 79 -17.45 4.30 2.66
N ASP A 80 -17.69 3.38 3.58
CA ASP A 80 -18.11 3.61 4.96
C ASP A 80 -17.09 4.34 5.86
N LEU A 81 -15.88 4.61 5.36
CA LEU A 81 -14.83 5.34 6.08
C LEU A 81 -14.82 6.85 5.79
N GLU A 82 -15.72 7.38 4.95
CA GLU A 82 -15.77 8.80 4.56
C GLU A 82 -15.55 9.79 5.74
N VAL A 83 -16.24 9.56 6.86
CA VAL A 83 -16.14 10.39 8.07
C VAL A 83 -14.71 10.44 8.61
N ALA A 84 -14.01 9.30 8.64
CA ALA A 84 -12.62 9.23 9.05
C ALA A 84 -11.70 9.94 8.05
N GLY A 85 -12.01 9.86 6.75
CA GLY A 85 -11.29 10.59 5.71
C GLY A 85 -11.35 12.11 5.91
N LEU A 86 -12.54 12.65 6.14
CA LEU A 86 -12.74 14.09 6.41
C LEU A 86 -12.14 14.51 7.75
N TYR A 87 -12.26 13.68 8.79
CA TYR A 87 -11.58 13.90 10.07
C TYR A 87 -10.07 14.01 9.88
N ASN A 88 -9.47 13.08 9.14
CA ASN A 88 -8.03 13.07 8.93
C ASN A 88 -7.57 14.25 8.08
N LEU A 89 -8.34 14.71 7.09
CA LEU A 89 -8.00 15.95 6.36
C LEU A 89 -7.97 17.17 7.29
N ASN A 90 -8.93 17.33 8.20
CA ASN A 90 -8.87 18.37 9.25
C ASN A 90 -7.64 18.19 10.16
N LYS A 91 -7.26 16.94 10.50
CA LYS A 91 -6.04 16.70 11.29
C LYS A 91 -4.76 17.06 10.54
N MET A 92 -4.72 16.87 9.23
CA MET A 92 -3.61 17.34 8.40
C MET A 92 -3.50 18.87 8.41
N GLU A 93 -4.63 19.57 8.47
CA GLU A 93 -4.67 21.04 8.58
C GLU A 93 -4.08 21.57 9.89
N LEU A 94 -4.14 20.81 10.99
CA LEU A 94 -3.45 21.19 12.23
C LEU A 94 -1.93 21.28 12.09
N ALA A 95 -1.35 20.58 11.11
CA ALA A 95 0.07 20.67 10.75
C ALA A 95 0.28 21.69 9.62
N GLY A 96 -0.41 21.49 8.49
CA GLY A 96 -0.31 22.33 7.30
C GLY A 96 1.04 22.27 6.58
N SER A 97 1.03 22.58 5.29
CA SER A 97 2.26 22.79 4.52
C SER A 97 3.02 24.04 5.01
N ASN A 98 4.35 23.98 5.01
CA ASN A 98 5.24 25.06 5.46
C ASN A 98 6.46 25.22 4.53
N ASP A 99 7.46 26.01 4.92
CA ASP A 99 8.64 26.31 4.10
C ASP A 99 9.47 25.07 3.71
N SER A 100 9.36 23.98 4.47
CA SER A 100 10.13 22.76 4.26
C SER A 100 9.31 21.53 3.88
N LEU A 101 7.99 21.61 4.02
CA LEU A 101 7.06 20.49 3.84
C LEU A 101 5.91 20.90 2.93
N ASN A 102 5.67 20.13 1.87
CA ASN A 102 4.39 20.12 1.16
C ASN A 102 3.54 18.97 1.70
N ILE A 103 2.27 19.24 1.93
CA ILE A 103 1.26 18.24 2.26
C ILE A 103 0.18 18.36 1.20
N VAL A 104 0.00 17.30 0.41
CA VAL A 104 -1.00 17.24 -0.66
C VAL A 104 -1.85 16.00 -0.51
N THR A 105 -3.15 16.18 -0.67
CA THR A 105 -4.12 15.12 -0.43
C THR A 105 -5.08 15.03 -1.59
N GLU A 106 -5.40 13.82 -2.01
CA GLU A 106 -6.59 13.55 -2.81
C GLU A 106 -7.59 12.76 -1.99
N ILE A 107 -8.82 13.26 -1.89
CA ILE A 107 -9.91 12.56 -1.20
C ILE A 107 -11.08 12.31 -2.15
N GLY A 108 -11.54 11.05 -2.19
CA GLY A 108 -12.74 10.62 -2.91
C GLY A 108 -13.94 10.53 -1.98
N ARG A 109 -15.13 10.86 -2.48
CA ARG A 109 -16.41 10.74 -1.77
C ARG A 109 -17.53 10.26 -2.69
N MET A 110 -18.49 9.54 -2.14
CA MET A 110 -19.70 9.07 -2.81
C MET A 110 -20.91 9.38 -1.92
N ASN A 111 -22.13 9.07 -2.40
CA ASN A 111 -23.36 9.22 -1.61
C ASN A 111 -24.07 7.87 -1.45
N GLY A 112 -24.84 7.72 -0.38
CA GLY A 112 -25.69 6.55 -0.11
C GLY A 112 -24.98 5.38 0.58
N GLN A 113 -23.73 5.54 0.98
CA GLN A 113 -22.97 4.63 1.83
C GLN A 113 -23.42 4.68 3.30
N GLU A 114 -23.00 3.70 4.09
CA GLU A 114 -23.05 3.81 5.54
C GLU A 114 -22.15 4.96 6.02
N ASN A 115 -22.58 5.71 7.03
CA ASN A 115 -21.89 6.90 7.54
C ASN A 115 -21.74 8.06 6.53
N ASP A 116 -22.62 8.14 5.52
CA ASP A 116 -22.68 9.30 4.60
C ASP A 116 -22.94 10.61 5.37
N VAL A 117 -22.08 11.62 5.16
CA VAL A 117 -22.09 12.90 5.87
C VAL A 117 -22.12 14.12 4.95
N SER A 118 -22.68 15.22 5.43
CA SER A 118 -22.78 16.47 4.66
C SER A 118 -22.16 17.70 5.34
N PHE A 119 -21.42 17.53 6.43
CA PHE A 119 -20.87 18.67 7.20
C PHE A 119 -19.82 19.48 6.41
N ASP A 120 -19.07 18.84 5.51
CA ASP A 120 -18.17 19.48 4.53
C ASP A 120 -18.85 19.63 3.14
N GLY A 121 -20.17 19.80 3.14
CA GLY A 121 -21.01 19.70 1.94
C GLY A 121 -21.21 18.25 1.49
N ASN A 122 -22.19 18.02 0.61
CA ASN A 122 -22.53 16.69 0.09
C ASN A 122 -22.03 16.50 -1.35
N TRP A 123 -20.71 16.58 -1.54
CA TRP A 123 -20.09 16.50 -2.85
C TRP A 123 -19.58 15.10 -3.14
N THR A 124 -19.65 14.68 -4.41
CA THR A 124 -19.15 13.39 -4.89
C THR A 124 -17.95 13.56 -5.81
N GLY A 125 -17.32 12.44 -6.18
CA GLY A 125 -16.14 12.42 -7.04
C GLY A 125 -14.85 12.43 -6.22
N SER A 126 -13.80 13.10 -6.68
CA SER A 126 -12.62 13.37 -5.85
C SER A 126 -12.14 14.80 -5.95
N ARG A 127 -11.33 15.20 -4.97
CA ARG A 127 -10.74 16.54 -4.91
C ARG A 127 -9.30 16.46 -4.43
N ARG A 128 -8.43 17.22 -5.09
CA ARG A 128 -7.05 17.44 -4.67
C ARG A 128 -6.94 18.72 -3.85
N TYR A 129 -6.19 18.67 -2.77
CA TYR A 129 -5.95 19.78 -1.86
C TYR A 129 -4.45 20.01 -1.69
N TYR A 130 -4.07 21.28 -1.62
CA TYR A 130 -2.83 21.70 -0.97
C TYR A 130 -3.19 22.04 0.46
N VAL A 131 -2.71 21.25 1.41
CA VAL A 131 -3.14 21.35 2.81
C VAL A 131 -2.46 22.56 3.45
N THR A 132 -3.25 23.51 3.91
CA THR A 132 -2.79 24.72 4.59
C THR A 132 -3.05 24.62 6.08
N GLN A 133 -2.22 25.26 6.89
CA GLN A 133 -2.42 25.20 8.32
C GLN A 133 -3.70 25.92 8.74
N ASP A 134 -4.52 25.26 9.56
CA ASP A 134 -5.59 25.90 10.29
C ASP A 134 -5.88 25.18 11.62
N SER A 135 -6.71 25.80 12.46
CA SER A 135 -7.06 25.31 13.79
C SER A 135 -8.53 24.93 13.94
N ASN A 136 -9.31 24.95 12.85
CA ASN A 136 -10.72 24.60 12.87
C ASN A 136 -10.88 23.14 12.44
N GLU A 137 -11.10 22.26 13.39
CA GLU A 137 -11.24 20.83 13.14
C GLU A 137 -12.62 20.40 12.63
N GLU A 138 -13.55 21.35 12.45
CA GLU A 138 -14.92 21.07 12.01
C GLU A 138 -15.13 21.29 10.51
N LYS A 139 -14.18 21.96 9.83
CA LYS A 139 -14.35 22.35 8.42
C LYS A 139 -13.04 22.47 7.68
N ILE A 140 -12.98 21.81 6.52
CA ILE A 140 -11.86 21.90 5.59
C ILE A 140 -11.71 23.32 5.06
N LYS A 141 -10.55 23.94 5.31
CA LYS A 141 -10.20 25.28 4.78
C LYS A 141 -9.17 25.24 3.68
N SER A 142 -8.48 24.11 3.55
CA SER A 142 -7.43 23.89 2.58
C SER A 142 -7.88 24.19 1.18
N LYS A 143 -6.97 24.77 0.40
CA LYS A 143 -7.26 25.19 -0.97
C LYS A 143 -7.52 23.94 -1.82
N LYS A 144 -8.75 23.83 -2.32
CA LYS A 144 -9.09 22.88 -3.39
C LYS A 144 -8.38 23.27 -4.67
N ILE A 145 -7.52 22.37 -5.16
CA ILE A 145 -6.67 22.58 -6.34
C ILE A 145 -7.33 22.02 -7.59
N GLN A 146 -7.95 20.85 -7.47
CA GLN A 146 -8.57 20.14 -8.59
C GLN A 146 -9.82 19.40 -8.10
N SER A 147 -10.77 19.15 -9.00
CA SER A 147 -11.96 18.33 -8.74
C SER A 147 -12.19 17.40 -9.92
N PHE A 148 -12.69 16.21 -9.64
CA PHE A 148 -13.02 15.19 -10.61
C PHE A 148 -14.44 14.71 -10.32
N ASP A 149 -15.36 14.89 -11.27
CA ASP A 149 -16.76 14.56 -11.05
C ASP A 149 -17.00 13.05 -10.95
N LYS A 150 -16.23 12.27 -11.72
CA LYS A 150 -16.27 10.81 -11.73
C LYS A 150 -14.85 10.28 -11.78
N VAL A 151 -14.55 9.37 -10.86
CA VAL A 151 -13.22 8.79 -10.71
C VAL A 151 -13.36 7.49 -9.94
N ASP A 152 -12.55 6.51 -10.32
CA ASP A 152 -12.41 5.27 -9.57
C ASP A 152 -11.20 5.39 -8.65
N MET A 153 -11.45 5.54 -7.35
CA MET A 153 -10.37 5.62 -6.38
C MET A 153 -9.70 4.26 -6.14
N GLY A 154 -10.30 3.17 -6.62
CA GLY A 154 -9.73 1.83 -6.68
C GLY A 154 -8.88 1.56 -7.94
N ASP A 155 -8.79 2.50 -8.90
CA ASP A 155 -7.91 2.35 -10.06
C ASP A 155 -6.46 2.74 -9.71
N TRP A 156 -5.54 1.80 -9.83
CA TRP A 156 -4.12 2.01 -9.57
C TRP A 156 -3.49 3.07 -10.48
N LYS A 157 -4.03 3.28 -11.68
CA LYS A 157 -3.59 4.34 -12.59
C LYS A 157 -3.94 5.71 -12.05
N HIS A 158 -5.07 5.83 -11.33
CA HIS A 158 -5.47 7.09 -10.71
C HIS A 158 -4.60 7.43 -9.50
N LEU A 159 -4.22 6.42 -8.70
CA LEU A 159 -3.18 6.59 -7.67
C LEU A 159 -1.86 7.05 -8.28
N ALA A 160 -1.43 6.42 -9.38
CA ALA A 160 -0.21 6.82 -10.09
C ALA A 160 -0.28 8.24 -10.67
N ASP A 161 -1.43 8.63 -11.22
CA ASP A 161 -1.67 10.00 -11.69
C ASP A 161 -1.55 11.02 -10.55
N PHE A 162 -2.19 10.75 -9.41
CA PHE A 162 -2.12 11.62 -8.24
C PHE A 162 -0.69 11.84 -7.77
N ALA A 163 0.07 10.76 -7.57
CA ALA A 163 1.44 10.88 -7.07
C ALA A 163 2.39 11.52 -8.10
N LYS A 164 2.24 11.22 -9.40
CA LYS A 164 3.00 11.92 -10.47
C LYS A 164 2.66 13.41 -10.53
N TRP A 165 1.38 13.75 -10.43
CA TRP A 165 0.92 15.14 -10.33
C TRP A 165 1.53 15.84 -9.12
N ALA A 166 1.56 15.19 -7.96
CA ALA A 166 2.13 15.74 -6.74
C ALA A 166 3.64 15.98 -6.88
N LYS A 167 4.41 15.01 -7.38
CA LYS A 167 5.86 15.17 -7.62
C LYS A 167 6.17 16.29 -8.62
N THR A 168 5.32 16.48 -9.61
CA THR A 168 5.48 17.53 -10.63
C THR A 168 5.17 18.93 -10.10
N ASN A 169 4.07 19.09 -9.35
CA ASN A 169 3.59 20.39 -8.89
C ASN A 169 4.21 20.83 -7.55
N TYR A 170 4.68 19.87 -6.76
CA TYR A 170 5.25 20.08 -5.44
C TYR A 170 6.57 19.30 -5.32
N PRO A 171 7.60 19.68 -6.10
CA PRO A 171 8.87 18.98 -6.07
C PRO A 171 9.49 19.06 -4.68
N ALA A 172 10.06 17.94 -4.24
CA ALA A 172 10.81 17.82 -3.00
C ALA A 172 12.03 16.92 -3.18
N ARG A 173 12.93 16.98 -2.21
CA ARG A 173 14.09 16.08 -2.11
C ARG A 173 13.67 14.69 -1.65
N ARG A 174 12.69 14.61 -0.75
CA ARG A 174 12.16 13.37 -0.19
C ARG A 174 10.64 13.31 -0.31
N TYR A 175 10.12 12.10 -0.51
CA TYR A 175 8.70 11.87 -0.74
C TYR A 175 8.15 10.82 0.22
N ALA A 176 6.99 11.11 0.81
CA ALA A 176 6.18 10.09 1.46
C ALA A 176 4.88 9.92 0.68
N LEU A 177 4.48 8.67 0.42
CA LEU A 177 3.16 8.33 -0.13
C LEU A 177 2.40 7.53 0.92
N ILE A 178 1.20 7.99 1.28
CA ILE A 178 0.31 7.30 2.20
C ILE A 178 -0.96 6.91 1.42
N VAL A 179 -1.24 5.62 1.34
CA VAL A 179 -2.50 5.10 0.77
C VAL A 179 -3.43 4.72 1.91
N TRP A 180 -4.59 5.36 1.97
CA TRP A 180 -5.54 5.28 3.07
C TRP A 180 -6.86 4.67 2.62
N ASN A 181 -7.33 3.60 3.29
CA ASN A 181 -8.65 2.97 3.12
C ASN A 181 -8.81 1.72 4.03
N HIS A 182 -9.79 0.87 3.75
CA HIS A 182 -9.74 -0.57 4.00
C HIS A 182 -8.55 -1.24 3.31
N GLY A 183 -8.11 -2.35 3.90
CA GLY A 183 -7.09 -3.22 3.36
C GLY A 183 -7.41 -4.67 3.69
N SER A 184 -7.01 -5.58 2.80
CA SER A 184 -7.13 -7.02 3.01
C SER A 184 -5.79 -7.75 2.81
N GLY A 185 -4.69 -7.01 2.70
CA GLY A 185 -3.35 -7.58 2.56
C GLY A 185 -3.28 -8.68 1.50
N TRP A 186 -2.86 -9.86 1.94
CA TRP A 186 -2.78 -11.08 1.14
C TRP A 186 -3.77 -12.16 1.61
N VAL A 187 -4.94 -11.79 2.12
CA VAL A 187 -5.93 -12.75 2.63
C VAL A 187 -6.32 -13.78 1.55
N THR A 188 -6.20 -15.06 1.87
CA THR A 188 -6.49 -16.18 0.95
C THR A 188 -7.71 -17.00 1.36
N THR A 189 -8.44 -16.60 2.40
CA THR A 189 -9.51 -17.41 2.99
C THR A 189 -10.57 -17.79 1.94
N LYS A 190 -10.64 -19.09 1.63
CA LYS A 190 -11.60 -19.67 0.69
C LYS A 190 -13.04 -19.38 1.13
N GLY A 191 -13.87 -18.85 0.21
CA GLY A 191 -15.31 -18.65 0.42
C GLY A 191 -15.72 -17.23 0.85
N ARG A 192 -14.76 -16.32 1.11
CA ARG A 192 -15.01 -14.88 1.02
C ARG A 192 -14.72 -14.42 -0.42
N PHE A 193 -15.36 -13.36 -0.88
CA PHE A 193 -14.89 -12.67 -2.08
C PHE A 193 -13.45 -12.22 -1.79
N VAL A 194 -12.48 -12.93 -2.38
CA VAL A 194 -11.05 -12.67 -2.16
C VAL A 194 -10.70 -11.40 -2.94
N ASN A 195 -10.79 -10.25 -2.27
CA ASN A 195 -10.18 -9.01 -2.74
C ASN A 195 -8.90 -8.80 -1.94
N LYS A 196 -7.74 -9.11 -2.50
CA LYS A 196 -6.43 -8.87 -1.89
C LYS A 196 -5.94 -7.49 -2.34
N GLY A 197 -5.84 -6.53 -1.43
CA GLY A 197 -5.41 -5.20 -1.81
C GLY A 197 -5.84 -4.11 -0.83
N ILE A 198 -5.96 -2.90 -1.36
CA ILE A 198 -6.22 -1.66 -0.64
C ILE A 198 -7.09 -0.73 -1.50
N SER A 199 -7.61 0.36 -0.92
CA SER A 199 -8.35 1.41 -1.64
C SER A 199 -9.65 0.90 -2.26
N TYR A 200 -10.51 0.31 -1.45
CA TYR A 200 -11.83 -0.20 -1.86
C TYR A 200 -12.79 0.95 -2.13
N ASP A 201 -13.19 1.07 -3.39
CA ASP A 201 -14.19 2.02 -3.86
C ASP A 201 -15.53 1.27 -4.01
N PHE A 202 -16.49 1.58 -3.16
CA PHE A 202 -17.81 0.93 -3.15
C PHE A 202 -18.71 1.43 -4.27
N GLU A 203 -18.44 2.63 -4.81
CA GLU A 203 -19.18 3.19 -5.94
C GLU A 203 -18.86 2.43 -7.23
N THR A 204 -17.57 2.19 -7.49
CA THR A 204 -17.11 1.47 -8.69
C THR A 204 -17.01 -0.05 -8.48
N LYS A 205 -17.05 -0.50 -7.22
CA LYS A 205 -16.80 -1.89 -6.80
C LYS A 205 -15.40 -2.36 -7.17
N ASN A 206 -14.45 -1.44 -7.22
CA ASN A 206 -13.05 -1.71 -7.54
C ASN A 206 -12.15 -1.52 -6.30
N HIS A 207 -10.93 -2.01 -6.40
CA HIS A 207 -9.87 -1.80 -5.41
C HIS A 207 -8.52 -1.97 -6.10
N ILE A 208 -7.46 -1.48 -5.47
CA ILE A 208 -6.10 -1.67 -5.95
C ILE A 208 -5.57 -2.99 -5.41
N SER A 209 -5.36 -3.97 -6.26
CA SER A 209 -4.78 -5.26 -5.86
C SER A 209 -3.29 -5.13 -5.50
N THR A 210 -2.74 -6.11 -4.78
CA THR A 210 -1.29 -6.09 -4.44
C THR A 210 -0.39 -5.97 -5.67
N PRO A 211 -0.55 -6.76 -6.76
CA PRO A 211 0.26 -6.57 -7.98
C PRO A 211 0.07 -5.19 -8.63
N GLU A 212 -1.14 -4.65 -8.58
CA GLU A 212 -1.41 -3.30 -9.10
C GLU A 212 -0.77 -2.20 -8.25
N LEU A 213 -0.52 -2.41 -6.95
CA LEU A 213 0.35 -1.52 -6.17
C LEU A 213 1.77 -1.52 -6.73
N GLY A 214 2.31 -2.68 -7.11
CA GLY A 214 3.60 -2.78 -7.78
C GLY A 214 3.64 -1.99 -9.10
N LEU A 215 2.58 -2.11 -9.92
CA LEU A 215 2.42 -1.32 -11.15
C LEU A 215 2.31 0.18 -10.89
N ALA A 216 1.53 0.60 -9.89
CA ALA A 216 1.42 1.99 -9.50
C ALA A 216 2.77 2.55 -9.06
N MET A 217 3.49 1.85 -8.19
CA MET A 217 4.78 2.29 -7.70
C MET A 217 5.84 2.36 -8.81
N LYS A 218 5.78 1.44 -9.78
CA LYS A 218 6.61 1.51 -11.00
C LYS A 218 6.37 2.79 -11.80
N GLU A 219 5.11 3.20 -11.97
CA GLU A 219 4.74 4.43 -12.67
C GLU A 219 5.10 5.70 -11.87
N ILE A 220 4.98 5.66 -10.55
CA ILE A 220 5.27 6.79 -9.64
C ILE A 220 6.78 7.00 -9.48
N GLY A 221 7.53 5.91 -9.56
CA GLY A 221 8.93 5.84 -9.17
C GLY A 221 9.10 5.87 -7.65
N LYS A 222 10.37 5.79 -7.22
CA LYS A 222 10.73 5.66 -5.80
C LYS A 222 10.19 6.80 -4.92
N VAL A 223 9.79 6.44 -3.70
CA VAL A 223 9.52 7.31 -2.55
C VAL A 223 10.40 6.90 -1.37
N ASP A 224 10.58 7.78 -0.40
CA ASP A 224 11.36 7.51 0.80
C ASP A 224 10.53 6.72 1.82
N ILE A 225 9.25 7.07 1.98
CA ILE A 225 8.33 6.39 2.90
C ILE A 225 7.06 6.00 2.14
N LEU A 226 6.71 4.72 2.16
CA LEU A 226 5.42 4.21 1.72
C LEU A 226 4.59 3.80 2.93
N GLY A 227 3.57 4.57 3.25
CA GLY A 227 2.63 4.30 4.33
C GLY A 227 1.37 3.62 3.82
N TYR A 228 0.94 2.56 4.50
CA TYR A 228 -0.40 2.00 4.30
C TYR A 228 -1.21 2.23 5.57
N ASP A 229 -2.12 3.21 5.51
CA ASP A 229 -3.09 3.46 6.58
C ASP A 229 -4.35 2.63 6.30
N ALA A 230 -4.16 1.32 6.41
CA ALA A 230 -5.14 0.29 6.09
C ALA A 230 -4.81 -1.03 6.80
N CYS A 231 -5.83 -1.86 7.00
CA CYS A 231 -5.69 -3.16 7.65
C CYS A 231 -4.80 -4.13 6.86
N LEU A 232 -4.02 -4.96 7.56
CA LEU A 232 -3.32 -6.12 7.01
C LEU A 232 -2.29 -5.80 5.91
N MET A 233 -1.74 -4.59 5.87
CA MET A 233 -0.83 -4.17 4.79
C MET A 233 0.66 -4.40 5.08
N GLN A 234 1.03 -4.81 6.29
CA GLN A 234 2.41 -5.16 6.66
C GLN A 234 2.72 -6.65 6.45
N MET A 235 2.20 -7.24 5.37
CA MET A 235 2.48 -8.63 4.98
C MET A 235 3.75 -8.68 4.14
N ALA A 236 4.52 -9.78 4.23
CA ALA A 236 5.76 -9.94 3.48
C ALA A 236 5.55 -9.83 1.97
N GLU A 237 4.45 -10.38 1.46
CA GLU A 237 4.05 -10.35 0.05
C GLU A 237 3.80 -8.91 -0.44
N VAL A 238 3.14 -8.10 0.37
CA VAL A 238 2.84 -6.69 0.05
C VAL A 238 4.11 -5.85 0.03
N VAL A 239 4.98 -6.03 1.02
CA VAL A 239 6.28 -5.34 1.08
C VAL A 239 7.16 -5.76 -0.09
N TYR A 240 7.19 -7.05 -0.44
CA TYR A 240 7.97 -7.57 -1.54
C TYR A 240 7.55 -6.99 -2.89
N GLU A 241 6.25 -6.85 -3.13
CA GLU A 241 5.71 -6.30 -4.37
C GLU A 241 6.14 -4.84 -4.61
N THR A 242 6.40 -4.08 -3.55
CA THR A 242 6.76 -2.66 -3.62
C THR A 242 8.23 -2.36 -3.27
N LYS A 243 9.05 -3.40 -3.11
CA LYS A 243 10.41 -3.32 -2.56
C LYS A 243 11.37 -2.42 -3.35
N ASP A 244 11.16 -2.25 -4.66
CA ASP A 244 12.08 -1.48 -5.50
C ASP A 244 11.76 0.03 -5.51
N TYR A 245 10.68 0.43 -4.82
CA TYR A 245 10.12 1.77 -4.93
C TYR A 245 9.93 2.50 -3.59
N ALA A 246 10.42 1.93 -2.48
CA ALA A 246 10.40 2.57 -1.17
C ALA A 246 11.71 2.33 -0.41
N ASP A 247 12.14 3.28 0.43
CA ASP A 247 13.20 3.02 1.42
C ASP A 247 12.62 2.40 2.70
N PHE A 248 11.47 2.90 3.13
CA PHE A 248 10.72 2.38 4.28
C PHE A 248 9.26 2.12 3.94
N VAL A 249 8.72 1.02 4.47
CA VAL A 249 7.27 0.74 4.49
C VAL A 249 6.77 0.87 5.92
N VAL A 250 5.67 1.60 6.14
CA VAL A 250 5.01 1.75 7.44
C VAL A 250 3.56 1.30 7.35
N ALA A 251 3.24 0.18 8.00
CA ALA A 251 1.90 -0.40 7.96
C ALA A 251 1.62 -1.30 9.17
N SER A 252 0.37 -1.76 9.26
CA SER A 252 -0.11 -2.70 10.27
C SER A 252 -0.18 -4.11 9.73
N GLU A 253 0.24 -5.09 10.53
CA GLU A 253 0.04 -6.51 10.22
C GLU A 253 -1.38 -6.99 10.54
N GLU A 254 -2.14 -6.16 11.26
CA GLU A 254 -3.48 -6.43 11.76
C GLU A 254 -4.46 -5.34 11.30
N THR A 255 -5.73 -5.47 11.68
CA THR A 255 -6.72 -4.41 11.62
C THR A 255 -6.25 -3.14 12.34
N VAL A 256 -6.54 -2.00 11.71
CA VAL A 256 -6.29 -0.67 12.29
C VAL A 256 -7.62 -0.06 12.72
N PRO A 257 -7.67 0.76 13.79
CA PRO A 257 -8.87 1.51 14.12
C PRO A 257 -9.23 2.46 12.97
N GLY A 258 -10.52 2.65 12.68
CA GLY A 258 -10.97 3.41 11.49
C GLY A 258 -10.48 4.87 11.40
N THR A 259 -10.06 5.48 12.51
CA THR A 259 -9.40 6.80 12.48
C THR A 259 -8.04 6.76 11.77
N GLY A 260 -7.35 5.62 11.73
CA GLY A 260 -6.06 5.48 11.06
C GLY A 260 -4.91 6.17 11.77
N PHE A 261 -3.96 6.69 11.00
CA PHE A 261 -2.78 7.40 11.51
C PHE A 261 -3.16 8.72 12.20
N PRO A 262 -2.47 9.10 13.29
CA PRO A 262 -2.65 10.42 13.90
C PRO A 262 -1.93 11.49 13.06
N TYR A 263 -2.58 11.91 11.96
CA TYR A 263 -1.98 12.76 10.93
C TYR A 263 -1.37 14.06 11.46
N ASP A 264 -1.98 14.69 12.46
CA ASP A 264 -1.45 15.91 13.06
C ASP A 264 -0.09 15.65 13.73
N ALA A 265 0.02 14.60 14.54
CA ALA A 265 1.26 14.22 15.22
C ALA A 265 2.32 13.72 14.23
N VAL A 266 1.90 12.90 13.25
CA VAL A 266 2.78 12.39 12.19
C VAL A 266 3.35 13.55 11.37
N LEU A 267 2.51 14.42 10.81
CA LEU A 267 2.95 15.48 9.90
C LEU A 267 3.75 16.58 10.60
N LYS A 268 3.44 16.90 11.87
CA LYS A 268 4.28 17.81 12.68
C LYS A 268 5.68 17.28 12.93
N SER A 269 5.91 15.96 12.82
CA SER A 269 7.24 15.37 12.98
C SER A 269 8.14 15.56 11.74
N PHE A 270 7.58 15.83 10.55
CA PHE A 270 8.34 16.01 9.31
C PHE A 270 9.14 17.32 9.35
N ALA A 271 10.41 17.18 9.72
CA ALA A 271 11.37 18.28 9.82
C ALA A 271 12.63 17.97 8.99
N PRO A 272 13.29 18.98 8.40
CA PRO A 272 14.46 18.75 7.54
C PRO A 272 15.64 18.06 8.19
N SER A 273 15.83 18.30 9.48
CA SER A 273 16.95 17.75 10.26
C SER A 273 16.81 16.25 10.55
N ARG A 274 15.61 15.67 10.39
CA ARG A 274 15.38 14.25 10.67
C ARG A 274 15.67 13.40 9.45
N SER A 275 16.33 12.27 9.67
CA SER A 275 16.51 11.23 8.66
C SER A 275 15.17 10.57 8.30
N THR A 276 15.13 9.90 7.15
CA THR A 276 13.96 9.13 6.72
C THR A 276 13.60 8.02 7.73
N GLU A 277 14.61 7.34 8.28
CA GLU A 277 14.40 6.27 9.28
C GLU A 277 13.79 6.83 10.59
N GLU A 278 14.29 7.97 11.08
CA GLU A 278 13.72 8.62 12.27
C GLU A 278 12.27 9.08 12.07
N LEU A 279 11.88 9.42 10.83
CA LEU A 279 10.52 9.82 10.49
C LEU A 279 9.59 8.60 10.36
N ALA A 280 10.05 7.52 9.71
CA ALA A 280 9.29 6.28 9.63
C ALA A 280 9.05 5.67 11.03
N ASN A 281 10.06 5.70 11.90
CA ASN A 281 9.94 5.25 13.29
C ASN A 281 9.05 6.16 14.15
N SER A 282 9.03 7.48 13.89
CA SER A 282 8.11 8.37 14.60
C SER A 282 6.65 8.16 14.21
N MET A 283 6.36 7.68 12.99
CA MET A 283 4.99 7.26 12.63
C MET A 283 4.49 6.13 13.51
N VAL A 284 5.33 5.10 13.72
CA VAL A 284 5.03 3.97 14.64
C VAL A 284 4.82 4.47 16.07
N SER A 285 5.74 5.30 16.56
CA SER A 285 5.66 5.82 17.94
C SER A 285 4.44 6.72 18.16
N ALA A 286 4.08 7.55 17.17
CA ALA A 286 2.90 8.41 17.24
C ALA A 286 1.61 7.59 17.24
N PHE A 287 1.54 6.54 16.41
CA PHE A 287 0.41 5.62 16.35
C PHE A 287 0.22 4.87 17.67
N ASP A 288 1.30 4.30 18.22
CA ASP A 288 1.29 3.62 19.52
C ASP A 288 0.83 4.56 20.64
N GLY A 289 1.40 5.77 20.72
CA GLY A 289 1.05 6.75 21.74
C GLY A 289 -0.40 7.20 21.65
N PHE A 290 -0.89 7.50 20.44
CA PHE A 290 -2.26 7.94 20.22
C PHE A 290 -3.30 6.89 20.66
N TYR A 291 -3.07 5.62 20.33
CA TYR A 291 -4.01 4.54 20.65
C TYR A 291 -3.85 4.01 22.07
N SER A 292 -2.64 4.05 22.65
CA SER A 292 -2.41 3.74 24.06
C SER A 292 -3.20 4.67 24.99
N LEU A 293 -3.23 5.98 24.69
CA LEU A 293 -4.04 6.96 25.43
C LEU A 293 -5.55 6.68 25.34
N LYS A 294 -5.99 5.92 24.34
CA LYS A 294 -7.38 5.51 24.12
C LYS A 294 -7.66 4.08 24.63
N GLY A 295 -6.71 3.44 25.29
CA GLY A 295 -6.82 2.06 25.77
C GLY A 295 -6.98 1.03 24.65
N LYS A 296 -6.55 1.34 23.43
CA LYS A 296 -6.64 0.43 22.28
C LYS A 296 -5.31 -0.27 22.06
N LYS A 297 -5.35 -1.59 21.89
CA LYS A 297 -4.23 -2.37 21.40
C LYS A 297 -4.16 -2.25 19.87
N VAL A 298 -2.99 -1.96 19.35
CA VAL A 298 -2.76 -1.78 17.91
C VAL A 298 -1.44 -2.44 17.51
N THR A 299 -1.27 -2.69 16.21
CA THR A 299 0.03 -3.06 15.65
C THR A 299 0.42 -2.06 14.57
N LEU A 300 1.71 -1.75 14.49
CA LEU A 300 2.30 -0.98 13.39
C LEU A 300 3.80 -1.24 13.39
N SER A 301 4.41 -1.33 12.22
CA SER A 301 5.86 -1.43 12.12
C SER A 301 6.42 -0.58 11.01
N SER A 302 7.71 -0.28 11.11
CA SER A 302 8.51 0.29 10.04
C SER A 302 9.51 -0.76 9.55
N VAL A 303 9.41 -1.08 8.26
CA VAL A 303 10.30 -2.01 7.57
C VAL A 303 11.28 -1.24 6.69
N LYS A 304 12.58 -1.51 6.88
CA LYS A 304 13.68 -1.00 6.07
C LYS A 304 13.89 -1.89 4.84
N VAL A 305 13.44 -1.41 3.69
CA VAL A 305 13.31 -2.23 2.48
C VAL A 305 14.66 -2.69 1.92
N SER A 306 15.73 -1.93 2.15
CA SER A 306 17.09 -2.33 1.77
C SER A 306 17.54 -3.65 2.40
N GLU A 307 16.98 -4.02 3.56
CA GLU A 307 17.29 -5.27 4.26
C GLU A 307 16.44 -6.46 3.77
N LEU A 308 15.45 -6.22 2.89
CA LEU A 308 14.54 -7.26 2.42
C LEU A 308 15.27 -8.38 1.67
N GLY A 309 16.34 -8.08 0.94
CA GLY A 309 17.15 -9.10 0.26
C GLY A 309 17.78 -10.10 1.24
N GLY A 310 18.30 -9.61 2.37
CA GLY A 310 18.84 -10.46 3.44
C GLY A 310 17.75 -11.27 4.13
N PHE A 311 16.59 -10.67 4.38
CA PHE A 311 15.42 -11.38 4.89
C PHE A 311 14.97 -12.51 3.95
N MET A 312 14.86 -12.25 2.64
CA MET A 312 14.43 -13.26 1.66
C MET A 312 15.40 -14.43 1.58
N ALA A 313 16.71 -14.19 1.70
CA ALA A 313 17.69 -15.27 1.78
C ALA A 313 17.47 -16.17 3.02
N SER A 314 17.26 -15.56 4.19
CA SER A 314 16.95 -16.32 5.42
C SER A 314 15.59 -17.03 5.35
N PHE A 315 14.58 -16.37 4.78
CA PHE A 315 13.25 -16.92 4.60
C PHE A 315 13.24 -18.15 3.68
N ASN A 316 13.99 -18.10 2.57
CA ASN A 316 14.14 -19.23 1.66
C ASN A 316 14.85 -20.40 2.36
N GLY A 317 15.98 -20.14 3.04
CA GLY A 317 16.71 -21.18 3.77
C GLY A 317 15.89 -21.80 4.90
N TRP A 318 15.06 -21.03 5.59
CA TRP A 318 14.09 -21.53 6.56
C TRP A 318 12.99 -22.37 5.90
N THR A 319 12.44 -21.92 4.78
CA THR A 319 11.43 -22.66 4.02
C THR A 319 11.96 -24.01 3.54
N ASP A 320 13.19 -24.07 3.04
CA ASP A 320 13.84 -25.33 2.65
C ASP A 320 13.96 -26.29 3.84
N ALA A 321 14.33 -25.78 5.02
CA ALA A 321 14.39 -26.57 6.25
C ALA A 321 13.00 -27.06 6.69
N LEU A 322 11.95 -26.24 6.58
CA LEU A 322 10.57 -26.66 6.84
C LEU A 322 10.12 -27.80 5.90
N LEU A 323 10.47 -27.71 4.62
CA LEU A 323 10.15 -28.71 3.61
C LEU A 323 10.89 -30.02 3.86
N ALA A 324 12.16 -29.97 4.29
CA ALA A 324 12.96 -31.13 4.64
C ALA A 324 12.61 -31.75 6.01
N PHE A 325 11.92 -31.02 6.90
CA PHE A 325 11.62 -31.50 8.25
C PHE A 325 10.61 -32.65 8.27
N ASP A 326 11.01 -33.83 8.74
CA ASP A 326 10.19 -35.05 8.66
C ASP A 326 8.96 -35.06 9.58
N LYS A 327 8.99 -34.28 10.67
CA LYS A 327 7.93 -34.23 11.70
C LYS A 327 6.79 -33.28 11.31
N LYS A 328 6.10 -33.59 10.21
CA LYS A 328 5.02 -32.76 9.66
C LYS A 328 3.84 -32.51 10.64
N PRO A 329 3.37 -33.48 11.44
CA PRO A 329 2.33 -33.23 12.44
C PRO A 329 2.73 -32.19 13.49
N GLU A 330 3.98 -32.23 13.94
CA GLU A 330 4.56 -31.30 14.91
C GLU A 330 4.70 -29.91 14.30
N LEU A 331 5.19 -29.82 13.05
CA LEU A 331 5.23 -28.56 12.30
C LEU A 331 3.85 -27.92 12.21
N LYS A 332 2.83 -28.69 11.80
CA LYS A 332 1.43 -28.22 11.73
C LYS A 332 0.94 -27.74 13.09
N LYS A 333 1.25 -28.46 14.18
CA LYS A 333 0.92 -28.04 15.54
C LYS A 333 1.56 -26.70 15.90
N ARG A 334 2.82 -26.44 15.52
CA ARG A 334 3.49 -25.16 15.79
C ARG A 334 2.90 -24.02 14.97
N TRP A 335 2.61 -24.24 13.69
CA TRP A 335 1.88 -23.28 12.88
C TRP A 335 0.51 -22.93 13.48
N MET A 336 -0.27 -23.94 13.91
CA MET A 336 -1.58 -23.72 14.53
C MET A 336 -1.52 -22.92 15.84
N LEU A 337 -0.48 -23.15 16.65
CA LEU A 337 -0.26 -22.46 17.92
C LEU A 337 0.36 -21.08 17.76
N SER A 338 0.87 -20.75 16.58
CA SER A 338 1.47 -19.45 16.31
C SER A 338 0.41 -18.37 16.36
N ALA A 339 0.78 -17.22 16.93
CA ALA A 339 -0.08 -16.06 17.02
C ALA A 339 -0.69 -15.75 15.64
N SER A 340 -1.97 -15.42 15.67
CA SER A 340 -2.71 -14.94 14.52
C SER A 340 -3.64 -13.83 14.97
N TYR A 341 -4.03 -13.05 13.99
CA TYR A 341 -4.68 -11.76 14.14
C TYR A 341 -6.15 -11.90 13.68
N ALA A 342 -6.76 -10.85 13.12
CA ALA A 342 -8.14 -10.90 12.63
C ALA A 342 -8.34 -11.97 11.55
N ASP A 343 -7.31 -12.22 10.74
CA ASP A 343 -7.25 -13.38 9.86
C ASP A 343 -6.42 -14.50 10.51
N LYS A 344 -7.01 -15.69 10.61
CA LYS A 344 -6.38 -16.87 11.22
C LYS A 344 -5.31 -17.49 10.34
N ASP A 345 -5.38 -17.26 9.03
CA ASP A 345 -4.39 -17.74 8.07
C ASP A 345 -3.13 -16.85 8.10
N ASN A 346 -3.27 -15.58 8.51
CA ASN A 346 -2.14 -14.69 8.75
C ASN A 346 -1.48 -15.05 10.09
N LYS A 347 -0.31 -15.68 10.01
CA LYS A 347 0.49 -16.08 11.19
C LYS A 347 1.64 -15.11 11.42
N ASP A 348 1.89 -14.81 12.69
CA ASP A 348 3.10 -14.12 13.11
C ASP A 348 4.33 -15.00 12.80
N LEU A 349 5.15 -14.51 11.88
CA LEU A 349 6.31 -15.24 11.36
C LEU A 349 7.39 -15.43 12.44
N TYR A 350 7.55 -14.45 13.33
CA TYR A 350 8.56 -14.47 14.39
C TYR A 350 8.20 -15.48 15.48
N ASP A 351 6.93 -15.52 15.92
CA ASP A 351 6.42 -16.49 16.88
C ASP A 351 6.47 -17.91 16.31
N PHE A 352 6.12 -18.08 15.03
CA PHE A 352 6.19 -19.39 14.39
C PHE A 352 7.62 -19.92 14.32
N ALA A 353 8.57 -19.10 13.84
CA ALA A 353 9.98 -19.45 13.84
C ALA A 353 10.50 -19.67 15.27
N GLY A 354 10.15 -18.81 16.23
CA GLY A 354 10.57 -18.91 17.63
C GLY A 354 10.17 -20.22 18.30
N ARG A 355 8.97 -20.72 18.02
CA ARG A 355 8.50 -22.03 18.52
C ARG A 355 9.37 -23.17 17.98
N LEU A 356 9.71 -23.14 16.69
CA LEU A 356 10.56 -24.17 16.08
C LEU A 356 12.01 -24.09 16.57
N ALA A 357 12.56 -22.87 16.73
CA ALA A 357 13.88 -22.64 17.29
C ALA A 357 14.00 -23.18 18.73
N ALA A 358 12.96 -22.98 19.55
CA ALA A 358 12.94 -23.43 20.94
C ALA A 358 12.82 -24.96 21.08
N ASP A 359 11.96 -25.58 20.27
CA ASP A 359 11.72 -27.03 20.36
C ASP A 359 12.82 -27.88 19.72
N TYR A 360 13.46 -27.35 18.67
CA TYR A 360 14.40 -28.10 17.84
C TYR A 360 15.74 -27.36 17.65
N PRO A 361 16.42 -26.90 18.73
CA PRO A 361 17.54 -25.95 18.64
C PRO A 361 18.78 -26.49 17.89
N GLN A 362 18.88 -27.80 17.70
CA GLN A 362 20.00 -28.46 16.99
C GLN A 362 19.57 -29.04 15.63
N ASP A 363 18.28 -29.03 15.32
CA ASP A 363 17.77 -29.47 14.02
C ASP A 363 17.92 -28.32 13.01
N PRO A 364 18.19 -28.60 11.72
CA PRO A 364 18.21 -27.58 10.68
C PRO A 364 16.99 -26.63 10.72
N VAL A 365 15.78 -27.13 11.05
CA VAL A 365 14.59 -26.29 11.13
C VAL A 365 14.69 -25.24 12.24
N GLY A 366 15.22 -25.61 13.41
CA GLY A 366 15.36 -24.68 14.54
C GLY A 366 16.51 -23.70 14.33
N VAL A 367 17.63 -24.16 13.78
CA VAL A 367 18.77 -23.29 13.42
C VAL A 367 18.34 -22.23 12.41
N LYS A 368 17.67 -22.63 11.32
CA LYS A 368 17.17 -21.69 10.31
C LYS A 368 16.05 -20.80 10.82
N SER A 369 15.25 -21.27 11.78
CA SER A 369 14.27 -20.42 12.46
C SER A 369 14.94 -19.29 13.25
N ALA A 370 16.02 -19.58 13.98
CA ALA A 370 16.77 -18.57 14.72
C ALA A 370 17.46 -17.55 13.77
N GLU A 371 18.01 -18.02 12.64
CA GLU A 371 18.56 -17.15 11.60
C GLU A 371 17.49 -16.21 11.00
N LEU A 372 16.30 -16.72 10.70
CA LEU A 372 15.16 -15.93 10.20
C LEU A 372 14.74 -14.86 11.22
N MET A 373 14.61 -15.24 12.50
CA MET A 373 14.29 -14.31 13.58
C MET A 373 15.31 -13.17 13.68
N SER A 374 16.61 -13.47 13.54
CA SER A 374 17.66 -12.47 13.55
C SER A 374 17.66 -11.56 12.32
N ALA A 375 17.14 -12.03 11.17
CA ALA A 375 16.98 -11.21 9.97
C ALA A 375 15.77 -10.26 10.08
N LEU A 376 14.71 -10.71 10.77
CA LEU A 376 13.51 -9.92 11.04
C LEU A 376 13.79 -8.78 12.03
N THR A 377 14.32 -9.11 13.21
CA THR A 377 14.41 -8.16 14.33
C THR A 377 15.66 -7.27 14.24
N GLY A 378 15.45 -5.95 14.27
CA GLY A 378 16.53 -4.95 14.37
C GLY A 378 17.28 -4.67 13.07
N LYS A 379 17.03 -5.46 12.01
CA LYS A 379 17.51 -5.20 10.65
C LYS A 379 16.37 -4.82 9.72
N LEU A 380 15.49 -5.78 9.42
CA LEU A 380 14.34 -5.54 8.56
C LEU A 380 13.30 -4.67 9.26
N VAL A 381 12.82 -5.11 10.41
CA VAL A 381 11.88 -4.36 11.24
C VAL A 381 12.67 -3.47 12.19
N VAL A 382 12.74 -2.18 11.89
CA VAL A 382 13.55 -1.19 12.63
C VAL A 382 12.77 -0.52 13.77
N SER A 383 11.44 -0.57 13.72
CA SER A 383 10.55 -0.14 14.79
C SER A 383 9.23 -0.90 14.70
N ASN A 384 8.67 -1.30 15.84
CA ASN A 384 7.32 -1.87 15.89
C ASN A 384 6.60 -1.52 17.19
N THR A 385 5.27 -1.61 17.13
CA THR A 385 4.38 -1.81 18.27
C THR A 385 3.51 -3.03 17.95
N ALA A 386 3.29 -3.88 18.94
CA ALA A 386 2.47 -5.07 18.83
C ALA A 386 1.63 -5.23 20.10
N TYR A 387 0.66 -6.14 20.09
CA TYR A 387 -0.19 -6.44 21.24
C TYR A 387 0.67 -6.90 22.43
N LYS A 388 0.97 -5.98 23.35
CA LYS A 388 1.59 -6.29 24.65
C LYS A 388 0.66 -7.12 25.53
#